data_AF-A0A1R2BCS8-F1
#
_entry.id   AF-A0A1R2BCS8-F1
#
_cell.length_a   1.000
_cell.length_b   1.000
_cell.length_c   1.000
_cell.angle_alpha   90.00
_cell.angle_beta   90.00
_cell.angle_gamma   90.00
#
_symmetry.space_group_name_H-M   'P 1'
#
loop_
_entity.id
_entity.type
_entity.pdbx_description
1 polymer ?
#
loop_
_entity_poly.entity_id
_entity_poly.type
_entity_poly.pdbx_seq_one_letter_code
_entity_poly.pdbx_strand_id
1 'polypeptide(L)'
;MDISGDGGLLKEILQEGTGETPLTGEEVEVHYTGTLLDGLKFDSSLDRGEPFKFTLGEGKVIKGWDQGVATMKVGEKCILTCREDYAYGKKGMPPKIPASATLKFEVELLARHEKVKEKWEYEYHERVEKAKMLKDQGNELVKQGKFAQARGECYAEGLSWIEDDPTDEEDINETSRELRMIKVQLYSNLAICDIKAENWSEAIKNCNEALKLDPNNIKILFRRGTAKSNFGLLDEALKDAQRGLELEPNNKDFKQLQAKIKEKAKKEKQEEKKMFGNIFSKSGGLYSEKKVIVSEYTIPPTPLSTNPKVFMDIAIGDGQAKRVTFELFANIVPKTAENFRALCTGEKGTGRGGVLLSYKGCTFHRIIKGFMMQGGDFTNHNGTGGESIYGLKFEDENFAIKHKQPGLLSMANSGPGTNGSQFFITFVETPHLDGKHVVFGRVIDGMEACREVENIETDKGDKPKAGVRIIECGMVTN
;
A
#
# COMPACT_ATOMS: atom_id res chain seq x y z
N MET A 1 -6.67 -14.66 -52.99
CA MET A 1 -7.71 -15.34 -52.20
C MET A 1 -8.66 -14.29 -51.67
N ASP A 2 -9.97 -14.48 -51.84
CA ASP A 2 -10.97 -13.62 -51.21
C ASP A 2 -11.24 -14.17 -49.80
N ILE A 3 -10.81 -13.43 -48.78
CA ILE A 3 -10.90 -13.84 -47.37
C ILE A 3 -12.29 -13.53 -46.81
N SER A 4 -12.90 -12.43 -47.26
CA SER A 4 -14.20 -12.01 -46.76
C SER A 4 -15.38 -12.62 -47.52
N GLY A 5 -15.16 -13.12 -48.73
CA GLY A 5 -16.17 -13.74 -49.60
C GLY A 5 -17.06 -12.74 -50.34
N ASP A 6 -16.86 -11.44 -50.11
CA ASP A 6 -17.57 -10.33 -50.75
C ASP A 6 -16.63 -9.42 -51.57
N GLY A 7 -15.39 -9.87 -51.79
CA GLY A 7 -14.31 -9.13 -52.44
C GLY A 7 -13.77 -7.94 -51.65
N GLY A 8 -14.20 -7.74 -50.41
CA GLY A 8 -13.78 -6.62 -49.55
C GLY A 8 -12.37 -6.79 -48.97
N LEU A 9 -11.93 -8.03 -48.75
CA LEU A 9 -10.59 -8.36 -48.24
C LEU A 9 -9.96 -9.44 -49.11
N LEU A 10 -8.94 -9.06 -49.88
CA LEU A 10 -8.19 -9.97 -50.72
C LEU A 10 -6.79 -10.19 -50.15
N LYS A 11 -6.32 -11.44 -50.19
CA LYS A 11 -4.97 -11.85 -49.80
C LYS A 11 -4.21 -12.45 -50.99
N GLU A 12 -2.99 -12.01 -51.20
CA GLU A 12 -2.05 -12.58 -52.17
C GLU A 12 -0.77 -12.99 -51.43
N ILE A 13 -0.43 -14.27 -51.43
CA ILE A 13 0.76 -14.77 -50.74
C ILE A 13 1.99 -14.49 -51.61
N LEU A 14 2.97 -13.79 -51.05
CA LEU A 14 4.28 -13.54 -51.69
C LEU A 14 5.31 -14.59 -51.27
N GLN A 15 5.22 -15.04 -50.02
CA GLN A 15 6.07 -16.08 -49.44
C GLN A 15 5.26 -16.88 -48.43
N GLU A 16 5.32 -18.20 -48.55
CA GLU A 16 4.67 -19.14 -47.61
C GLU A 16 5.40 -19.14 -46.26
N GLY A 17 4.63 -19.11 -45.16
CA GLY A 17 5.14 -19.29 -43.81
C GLY A 17 5.25 -20.75 -43.42
N THR A 18 6.22 -21.08 -42.56
CA THR A 18 6.46 -22.45 -42.08
C THR A 18 6.00 -22.69 -40.65
N GLY A 19 5.71 -21.63 -39.90
CA GLY A 19 5.27 -21.73 -38.50
C GLY A 19 3.76 -21.93 -38.36
N GLU A 20 3.29 -21.85 -37.12
CA GLU A 20 1.87 -22.00 -36.81
C GLU A 20 1.07 -20.75 -37.17
N THR A 21 -0.22 -20.95 -37.41
CA THR A 21 -1.19 -19.86 -37.55
C THR A 21 -1.53 -19.29 -36.17
N PRO A 22 -1.58 -17.96 -35.98
CA PRO A 22 -1.95 -17.35 -34.71
C PRO A 22 -3.42 -17.58 -34.39
N LEU A 23 -3.73 -17.68 -33.09
CA LEU A 23 -5.08 -17.85 -32.57
C LEU A 23 -5.64 -16.48 -32.14
N THR A 24 -6.98 -16.34 -32.19
CA THR A 24 -7.65 -15.14 -31.67
C THR A 24 -7.29 -14.90 -30.21
N GLY A 25 -6.90 -13.67 -29.88
CA GLY A 25 -6.47 -13.26 -28.54
C GLY A 25 -4.97 -13.38 -28.27
N GLU A 26 -4.20 -13.94 -29.21
CA GLU A 26 -2.73 -13.91 -29.13
C GLU A 26 -2.16 -12.57 -29.57
N GLU A 27 -1.01 -12.20 -29.02
CA GLU A 27 -0.22 -11.09 -29.54
C GLU A 27 0.58 -11.56 -30.75
N VAL A 28 0.49 -10.84 -31.85
CA VAL A 28 1.25 -11.10 -33.08
C VAL A 28 2.22 -9.96 -33.36
N GLU A 29 3.37 -10.30 -33.94
CA GLU A 29 4.37 -9.34 -34.40
C GLU A 29 4.44 -9.35 -35.92
N VAL A 30 4.29 -8.17 -36.54
CA VAL A 30 4.32 -8.04 -38.00
C VAL A 30 5.25 -6.93 -38.47
N HIS A 31 5.93 -7.17 -39.60
CA HIS A 31 6.41 -6.09 -40.44
C HIS A 31 5.39 -5.74 -41.51
N TYR A 32 5.24 -4.45 -41.84
CA TYR A 32 4.32 -4.05 -42.88
C TYR A 32 4.76 -2.79 -43.63
N THR A 33 4.23 -2.64 -44.84
CA THR A 33 4.22 -1.39 -45.61
C THR A 33 2.82 -1.16 -46.19
N GLY A 34 2.19 -0.05 -45.81
CA GLY A 34 0.88 0.38 -46.27
C GLY A 34 0.97 1.39 -47.41
N THR A 35 0.25 1.11 -48.50
CA THR A 35 0.19 1.94 -49.71
C THR A 35 -1.26 2.16 -50.17
N LEU A 36 -1.50 3.29 -50.84
CA LEU A 36 -2.69 3.49 -51.65
C LEU A 36 -2.59 2.69 -52.96
N LEU A 37 -3.69 2.55 -53.71
CA LEU A 37 -3.70 1.82 -54.98
C LEU A 37 -2.78 2.42 -56.06
N ASP A 38 -2.49 3.72 -55.97
CA ASP A 38 -1.53 4.40 -56.85
C ASP A 38 -0.06 4.17 -56.46
N GLY A 39 0.18 3.40 -55.39
CA GLY A 39 1.50 3.08 -54.85
C GLY A 39 2.03 4.08 -53.84
N LEU A 40 1.30 5.15 -53.50
CA LEU A 40 1.74 6.11 -52.49
C LEU A 40 1.80 5.45 -51.11
N LYS A 41 3.02 5.30 -50.58
CA LYS A 41 3.26 4.81 -49.21
C LYS A 41 2.78 5.83 -48.18
N PHE A 42 1.92 5.42 -47.27
CA PHE A 42 1.43 6.27 -46.16
C PHE A 42 2.02 5.87 -44.79
N ASP A 43 2.45 4.61 -44.64
CA ASP A 43 3.01 4.10 -43.39
C ASP A 43 3.82 2.80 -43.61
N SER A 44 4.84 2.55 -42.78
CA SER A 44 5.62 1.32 -42.80
C SER A 44 6.32 1.11 -41.46
N SER A 45 6.28 -0.11 -40.92
CA SER A 45 7.04 -0.45 -39.73
C SER A 45 8.53 -0.65 -40.02
N LEU A 46 8.89 -0.99 -41.26
CA LEU A 46 10.30 -1.08 -41.69
C LEU A 46 10.99 0.29 -41.66
N ASP A 47 10.28 1.36 -42.01
CA ASP A 47 10.81 2.73 -41.90
C ASP A 47 11.13 3.13 -40.44
N ARG A 48 10.46 2.50 -39.47
CA ARG A 48 10.68 2.72 -38.03
C ARG A 48 11.73 1.78 -37.44
N GLY A 49 12.08 0.70 -38.14
CA GLY A 49 13.05 -0.29 -37.68
C GLY A 49 12.54 -1.22 -36.56
N GLU A 50 11.24 -1.22 -36.27
CA GLU A 50 10.63 -2.06 -35.23
C GLU A 50 9.37 -2.77 -35.76
N PRO A 51 9.15 -4.06 -35.43
CA PRO A 51 7.89 -4.73 -35.72
C PRO A 51 6.70 -4.05 -35.03
N PHE A 52 5.54 -4.11 -35.67
CA PHE A 52 4.30 -3.67 -35.05
C PHE A 52 3.63 -4.85 -34.35
N LYS A 53 3.21 -4.64 -33.09
CA LYS A 53 2.56 -5.66 -32.27
C LYS A 53 1.10 -5.31 -32.04
N PHE A 54 0.22 -6.30 -32.11
CA PHE A 54 -1.18 -6.14 -31.75
C PHE A 54 -1.81 -7.46 -31.33
N THR A 55 -2.90 -7.38 -30.58
CA THR A 55 -3.71 -8.54 -30.18
C THR A 55 -4.69 -8.91 -31.29
N LEU A 56 -4.61 -10.13 -31.80
CA LEU A 56 -5.38 -10.56 -32.96
C LEU A 56 -6.87 -10.74 -32.63
N GLY A 57 -7.74 -10.08 -33.38
CA GLY A 57 -9.19 -10.29 -33.32
C GLY A 57 -9.94 -9.50 -32.24
N GLU A 58 -9.27 -8.54 -31.59
CA GLU A 58 -9.90 -7.65 -30.59
C GLU A 58 -10.41 -6.32 -31.19
N GLY A 59 -10.29 -6.10 -32.49
CA GLY A 59 -10.72 -4.85 -33.13
C GLY A 59 -9.84 -3.64 -32.82
N LYS A 60 -8.61 -3.86 -32.34
CA LYS A 60 -7.61 -2.82 -32.06
C LYS A 60 -6.93 -2.29 -33.33
N VAL A 61 -7.07 -3.01 -34.45
CA VAL A 61 -6.60 -2.64 -35.78
C VAL A 61 -7.76 -2.64 -36.78
N ILE A 62 -7.50 -2.26 -38.03
CA ILE A 62 -8.54 -2.32 -39.07
C ILE A 62 -9.02 -3.76 -39.27
N LYS A 63 -10.31 -3.92 -39.59
CA LYS A 63 -10.96 -5.24 -39.77
C LYS A 63 -10.21 -6.14 -40.76
N GLY A 64 -9.63 -5.57 -41.81
CA GLY A 64 -8.84 -6.30 -42.80
C GLY A 64 -7.57 -6.94 -42.23
N TRP A 65 -6.97 -6.34 -41.21
CA TRP A 65 -5.81 -6.90 -40.52
C TRP A 65 -6.22 -8.02 -39.57
N ASP A 66 -7.24 -7.79 -38.73
CA ASP A 66 -7.73 -8.82 -37.82
C ASP A 66 -8.14 -10.11 -38.56
N GLN A 67 -8.77 -9.97 -39.73
CA GLN A 67 -9.18 -11.12 -40.53
C GLN A 67 -8.04 -11.66 -41.41
N GLY A 68 -7.25 -10.78 -42.03
CA GLY A 68 -6.19 -11.18 -42.95
C GLY A 68 -5.04 -11.88 -42.23
N VAL A 69 -4.54 -11.31 -41.14
CA VAL A 69 -3.43 -11.86 -40.36
C VAL A 69 -3.82 -13.17 -39.66
N ALA A 70 -5.08 -13.34 -39.27
CA ALA A 70 -5.59 -14.61 -38.73
C ALA A 70 -5.50 -15.79 -39.70
N THR A 71 -5.31 -15.53 -41.00
CA THR A 71 -5.10 -16.58 -42.01
C THR A 71 -3.63 -16.84 -42.34
N MET A 72 -2.71 -16.08 -41.74
CA MET A 72 -1.28 -16.19 -42.01
C MET A 72 -0.63 -17.31 -41.20
N LYS A 73 0.52 -17.80 -41.66
CA LYS A 73 1.46 -18.59 -40.85
C LYS A 73 2.65 -17.75 -40.41
N VAL A 74 3.25 -18.05 -39.26
CA VAL A 74 4.51 -17.41 -38.88
C VAL A 74 5.58 -17.65 -39.96
N GLY A 75 6.26 -16.58 -40.39
CA GLY A 75 7.19 -16.51 -41.52
C GLY A 75 6.53 -16.20 -42.88
N GLU A 76 5.20 -16.07 -42.94
CA GLU A 76 4.50 -15.76 -44.19
C GLU A 76 4.59 -14.27 -44.53
N LYS A 77 4.74 -13.97 -45.82
CA LYS A 77 4.65 -12.62 -46.38
C LYS A 77 3.53 -12.56 -47.41
N CYS A 78 2.63 -11.60 -47.29
CA CYS A 78 1.48 -11.47 -48.18
C CYS A 78 1.12 -10.00 -48.47
N ILE A 79 0.31 -9.77 -49.49
CA ILE A 79 -0.38 -8.51 -49.73
C ILE A 79 -1.84 -8.67 -49.30
N LEU A 80 -2.28 -7.84 -48.36
CA LEU A 80 -3.69 -7.65 -48.01
C LEU A 80 -4.22 -6.41 -48.73
N THR A 81 -5.21 -6.60 -49.62
CA THR A 81 -5.96 -5.51 -50.25
C THR A 81 -7.28 -5.35 -49.52
N CYS A 82 -7.43 -4.23 -48.81
CA CYS A 82 -8.57 -3.93 -47.96
C CYS A 82 -9.42 -2.83 -48.59
N ARG A 83 -10.65 -3.15 -49.00
CA ARG A 83 -11.67 -2.17 -49.38
C ARG A 83 -12.01 -1.27 -48.18
N GLU A 84 -12.60 -0.10 -48.43
CA GLU A 84 -12.84 0.92 -47.40
C GLU A 84 -13.48 0.37 -46.10
N ASP A 85 -14.44 -0.55 -46.19
CA ASP A 85 -15.17 -1.18 -45.09
C ASP A 85 -14.35 -2.20 -44.29
N TYR A 86 -13.19 -2.60 -44.81
CA TYR A 86 -12.16 -3.40 -44.13
C TYR A 86 -10.95 -2.56 -43.71
N ALA A 87 -10.97 -1.26 -44.00
CA ALA A 87 -9.91 -0.29 -43.70
C ALA A 87 -10.45 0.86 -42.84
N TYR A 88 -10.31 2.13 -43.28
CA TYR A 88 -10.68 3.33 -42.52
C TYR A 88 -12.07 3.90 -42.89
N GLY A 89 -12.83 3.18 -43.71
CA GLY A 89 -14.20 3.52 -44.11
C GLY A 89 -14.33 4.86 -44.84
N LYS A 90 -15.57 5.35 -44.86
CA LYS A 90 -15.95 6.61 -45.53
C LYS A 90 -15.29 7.86 -44.97
N LYS A 91 -14.70 7.79 -43.78
CA LYS A 91 -14.01 8.93 -43.15
C LYS A 91 -12.53 8.99 -43.52
N GLY A 92 -11.90 7.85 -43.82
CA GLY A 92 -10.45 7.78 -44.03
C GLY A 92 -9.67 8.15 -42.76
N MET A 93 -8.40 8.51 -42.94
CA MET A 93 -7.52 9.06 -41.89
C MET A 93 -6.70 10.23 -42.46
N PRO A 94 -7.32 11.42 -42.63
CA PRO A 94 -6.64 12.58 -43.19
C PRO A 94 -5.43 13.03 -42.34
N PRO A 95 -4.40 13.62 -42.96
CA PRO A 95 -4.26 13.90 -44.40
C PRO A 95 -3.75 12.70 -45.21
N LYS A 96 -3.38 11.59 -44.55
CA LYS A 96 -2.63 10.48 -45.17
C LYS A 96 -3.51 9.51 -45.96
N ILE A 97 -4.72 9.25 -45.47
CA ILE A 97 -5.62 8.27 -46.06
C ILE A 97 -6.94 8.97 -46.45
N PRO A 98 -7.27 9.05 -47.74
CA PRO A 98 -8.52 9.64 -48.19
C PRO A 98 -9.76 8.89 -47.69
N ALA A 99 -10.90 9.58 -47.70
CA ALA A 99 -12.20 8.95 -47.52
C ALA A 99 -12.42 7.84 -48.55
N SER A 100 -12.99 6.71 -48.12
CA SER A 100 -13.35 5.60 -49.00
C SER A 100 -12.19 4.97 -49.79
N ALA A 101 -10.97 5.10 -49.27
CA ALA A 101 -9.79 4.54 -49.90
C ALA A 101 -9.71 3.01 -49.71
N THR A 102 -9.40 2.30 -50.79
CA THR A 102 -8.91 0.92 -50.75
C THR A 102 -7.40 0.95 -50.51
N LEU A 103 -6.93 0.15 -49.56
CA LEU A 103 -5.53 0.13 -49.14
C LEU A 103 -4.88 -1.21 -49.46
N LYS A 104 -3.57 -1.18 -49.73
CA LYS A 104 -2.72 -2.36 -49.86
C LYS A 104 -1.69 -2.39 -48.75
N PHE A 105 -1.60 -3.51 -48.06
CA PHE A 105 -0.59 -3.77 -47.05
C PHE A 105 0.24 -4.97 -47.45
N GLU A 106 1.53 -4.76 -47.71
CA GLU A 106 2.49 -5.85 -47.70
C GLU A 106 2.81 -6.16 -46.24
N VAL A 107 2.48 -7.36 -45.75
CA VAL A 107 2.59 -7.76 -44.35
C VAL A 107 3.42 -9.04 -44.25
N GLU A 108 4.34 -9.08 -43.30
CA GLU A 108 5.13 -10.25 -42.92
C GLU A 108 4.84 -10.59 -41.46
N LEU A 109 4.40 -11.82 -41.18
CA LEU A 109 4.12 -12.29 -39.82
C LEU A 109 5.38 -12.90 -39.21
N LEU A 110 5.93 -12.27 -38.17
CA LEU A 110 7.23 -12.64 -37.59
C LEU A 110 7.09 -13.62 -36.42
N ALA A 111 6.11 -13.41 -35.56
CA ALA A 111 5.91 -14.21 -34.35
C ALA A 111 4.45 -14.18 -33.86
N ARG A 112 4.10 -15.20 -33.07
CA ARG A 112 2.90 -15.24 -32.23
C ARG A 112 3.32 -15.54 -30.79
N HIS A 113 2.62 -14.94 -29.83
CA HIS A 113 2.82 -15.17 -28.41
C HIS A 113 1.51 -15.68 -27.81
N GLU A 114 1.59 -16.78 -27.07
CA GLU A 114 0.42 -17.35 -26.41
C GLU A 114 -0.25 -16.31 -25.52
N LYS A 115 -1.59 -16.33 -25.51
CA LYS A 115 -2.36 -15.53 -24.58
C LYS A 115 -2.00 -15.98 -23.16
N VAL A 116 -1.34 -15.10 -22.39
CA VAL A 116 -1.17 -15.31 -20.96
C VAL A 116 -2.57 -15.26 -20.36
N LYS A 117 -3.10 -16.42 -19.95
CA LYS A 117 -4.36 -16.47 -19.22
C LYS A 117 -4.25 -15.58 -18.00
N GLU A 118 -5.20 -14.68 -17.85
CA GLU A 118 -5.32 -13.85 -16.67
C GLU A 118 -5.81 -14.68 -15.49
N LYS A 119 -5.54 -14.26 -14.25
CA LYS A 119 -5.83 -15.06 -13.04
C LYS A 119 -7.29 -15.49 -12.92
N TRP A 120 -8.23 -14.66 -13.41
CA TRP A 120 -9.66 -14.94 -13.43
C TRP A 120 -10.10 -15.92 -14.54
N GLU A 121 -9.26 -16.19 -15.53
CA GLU A 121 -9.53 -17.17 -16.60
C GLU A 121 -9.16 -18.61 -16.19
N TYR A 122 -8.56 -18.79 -15.01
CA TYR A 122 -8.26 -20.10 -14.44
C TYR A 122 -9.43 -20.62 -13.61
N GLU A 123 -9.73 -21.90 -13.76
CA GLU A 123 -10.66 -22.59 -12.87
C GLU A 123 -10.11 -22.60 -11.45
N TYR A 124 -11.01 -22.62 -10.47
CA TYR A 124 -10.65 -22.56 -9.06
C TYR A 124 -9.58 -23.61 -8.66
N HIS A 125 -9.76 -24.85 -9.08
CA HIS A 125 -8.84 -25.94 -8.76
C HIS A 125 -7.45 -25.74 -9.37
N GLU A 126 -7.35 -25.14 -10.56
CA GLU A 126 -6.08 -24.81 -11.22
C GLU A 126 -5.32 -23.72 -10.44
N ARG A 127 -6.05 -22.72 -9.91
CA ARG A 127 -5.48 -21.66 -9.08
C ARG A 127 -4.88 -22.22 -7.78
N VAL A 128 -5.58 -23.17 -7.16
CA VAL A 128 -5.11 -23.87 -5.96
C VAL A 128 -3.87 -24.71 -6.25
N GLU A 129 -3.84 -25.47 -7.35
CA GLU A 129 -2.65 -26.23 -7.76
C GLU A 129 -1.45 -25.33 -8.04
N LYS A 130 -1.65 -24.18 -8.69
CA LYS A 130 -0.58 -23.18 -8.87
C LYS A 130 -0.02 -22.67 -7.54
N ALA A 131 -0.88 -22.35 -6.58
CA ALA A 131 -0.45 -21.92 -5.25
C ALA A 131 0.36 -23.01 -4.53
N LYS A 132 -0.01 -24.30 -4.66
CA LYS A 132 0.77 -25.42 -4.12
C LYS A 132 2.14 -25.54 -4.77
N MET A 133 2.20 -25.49 -6.10
CA MET A 133 3.45 -25.54 -6.85
C MET A 133 4.40 -24.42 -6.43
N LEU A 134 3.91 -23.18 -6.36
CA LEU A 134 4.70 -22.02 -5.91
C LEU A 134 5.18 -22.18 -4.47
N LYS A 135 4.32 -22.67 -3.57
CA LYS A 135 4.72 -22.98 -2.19
C LYS A 135 5.89 -23.98 -2.15
N ASP A 136 5.84 -25.04 -2.95
CA ASP A 136 6.88 -26.07 -2.96
C ASP A 136 8.19 -25.57 -3.60
N GLN A 137 8.11 -24.75 -4.65
CA GLN A 137 9.26 -24.01 -5.19
C GLN A 137 9.89 -23.09 -4.14
N GLY A 138 9.07 -22.32 -3.42
CA GLY A 138 9.54 -21.47 -2.34
C GLY A 138 10.23 -22.26 -1.23
N ASN A 139 9.73 -23.44 -0.88
CA ASN A 139 10.35 -24.31 0.12
C ASN A 139 11.75 -24.76 -0.32
N GLU A 140 11.95 -25.03 -1.60
CA GLU A 140 13.26 -25.39 -2.15
C GLU A 140 14.22 -24.20 -2.14
N LEU A 141 13.76 -23.00 -2.51
CA LEU A 141 14.54 -21.76 -2.40
C LEU A 141 14.94 -21.46 -0.94
N VAL A 142 14.05 -21.69 0.02
CA VAL A 142 14.35 -21.54 1.45
C VAL A 142 15.46 -22.50 1.91
N LYS A 143 15.46 -23.75 1.44
CA LYS A 143 16.56 -24.70 1.73
C LYS A 143 17.89 -24.21 1.17
N GLN A 144 17.86 -23.50 0.04
CA GLN A 144 19.04 -22.87 -0.58
C GLN A 144 19.43 -21.52 0.07
N GLY A 145 18.71 -21.06 1.09
CA GLY A 145 18.96 -19.78 1.75
C GLY A 145 18.47 -18.55 0.95
N LYS A 146 17.70 -18.73 -0.12
CA LYS A 146 17.20 -17.66 -1.00
C LYS A 146 15.86 -17.11 -0.51
N PHE A 147 15.85 -16.51 0.68
CA PHE A 147 14.62 -16.07 1.35
C PHE A 147 13.85 -14.96 0.62
N ALA A 148 14.54 -13.97 0.04
CA ALA A 148 13.89 -12.87 -0.67
C ALA A 148 13.16 -13.36 -1.94
N GLN A 149 13.81 -14.27 -2.68
CA GLN A 149 13.23 -14.90 -3.86
C GLN A 149 12.02 -15.77 -3.48
N ALA A 150 12.17 -16.63 -2.48
CA ALA A 150 11.08 -17.46 -1.97
C ALA A 150 9.89 -16.62 -1.49
N ARG A 151 10.15 -15.46 -0.85
CA ARG A 151 9.11 -14.54 -0.41
C ARG A 151 8.30 -13.97 -1.59
N GLY A 152 8.97 -13.33 -2.53
CA GLY A 152 8.31 -12.56 -3.60
C GLY A 152 7.79 -13.44 -4.73
N GLU A 153 8.68 -14.21 -5.35
CA GLU A 153 8.39 -14.97 -6.57
C GLU A 153 7.59 -16.25 -6.31
N CYS A 154 7.53 -16.71 -5.05
CA CYS A 154 6.86 -17.95 -4.70
C CYS A 154 5.70 -17.74 -3.72
N TYR A 155 5.96 -17.39 -2.46
CA TYR A 155 4.90 -17.41 -1.45
C TYR A 155 3.87 -16.28 -1.60
N ALA A 156 4.32 -15.04 -1.88
CA ALA A 156 3.43 -13.91 -2.12
C ALA A 156 2.65 -14.09 -3.43
N GLU A 157 3.33 -14.50 -4.50
CA GLU A 157 2.66 -14.85 -5.75
C GLU A 157 1.63 -15.97 -5.53
N GLY A 158 1.99 -17.03 -4.80
CA GLY A 158 1.09 -18.13 -4.46
C GLY A 158 -0.17 -17.69 -3.71
N LEU A 159 -0.09 -16.68 -2.83
CA LEU A 159 -1.27 -16.09 -2.18
C LEU A 159 -2.14 -15.32 -3.17
N SER A 160 -1.54 -14.56 -4.07
CA SER A 160 -2.30 -13.77 -5.07
C SER A 160 -3.11 -14.65 -6.02
N TRP A 161 -2.71 -15.90 -6.24
CA TRP A 161 -3.51 -16.88 -6.99
C TRP A 161 -4.82 -17.23 -6.28
N ILE A 162 -4.94 -17.02 -4.97
CA ILE A 162 -6.06 -17.49 -4.15
C ILE A 162 -6.67 -16.40 -3.23
N GLU A 163 -6.36 -15.12 -3.49
CA GLU A 163 -6.76 -13.99 -2.64
C GLU A 163 -8.24 -13.64 -2.78
N ASP A 164 -8.74 -13.54 -4.02
CA ASP A 164 -10.09 -13.06 -4.36
C ASP A 164 -11.24 -14.03 -4.06
N ASP A 165 -10.98 -15.14 -3.37
CA ASP A 165 -12.01 -16.17 -3.21
C ASP A 165 -12.99 -15.84 -2.07
N PRO A 166 -14.30 -15.72 -2.36
CA PRO A 166 -15.33 -15.41 -1.36
C PRO A 166 -15.58 -16.64 -0.50
N THR A 167 -14.69 -16.89 0.45
CA THR A 167 -15.00 -17.79 1.57
C THR A 167 -15.90 -17.03 2.54
N ASP A 168 -17.14 -16.74 2.11
CA ASP A 168 -18.21 -16.41 3.05
C ASP A 168 -18.42 -17.63 3.97
N GLU A 169 -18.54 -17.34 5.26
CA GLU A 169 -18.22 -18.20 6.39
C GLU A 169 -19.13 -19.43 6.63
N GLU A 170 -19.96 -19.86 5.67
CA GLU A 170 -21.04 -20.84 5.94
C GLU A 170 -20.96 -22.19 5.21
N ASP A 171 -20.17 -22.37 4.14
CA ASP A 171 -20.05 -23.66 3.44
C ASP A 171 -18.66 -24.32 3.62
N ILE A 172 -18.54 -25.11 4.69
CA ILE A 172 -17.35 -25.94 4.95
C ILE A 172 -17.40 -27.21 4.06
N ASN A 173 -17.19 -27.03 2.76
CA ASN A 173 -16.87 -28.14 1.87
C ASN A 173 -15.35 -28.49 1.94
N GLU A 174 -14.96 -29.62 1.37
CA GLU A 174 -13.56 -30.12 1.37
C GLU A 174 -12.59 -29.11 0.73
N THR A 175 -13.05 -28.45 -0.33
CA THR A 175 -12.32 -27.44 -1.10
C THR A 175 -11.98 -26.20 -0.27
N SER A 176 -12.93 -25.70 0.54
CA SER A 176 -12.71 -24.58 1.48
C SER A 176 -11.68 -24.92 2.55
N ARG A 177 -11.62 -26.19 3.00
CA ARG A 177 -10.60 -26.64 3.98
C ARG A 177 -9.21 -26.66 3.37
N GLU A 178 -9.07 -27.19 2.16
CA GLU A 178 -7.80 -27.26 1.45
C GLU A 178 -7.23 -25.85 1.21
N LEU A 179 -8.07 -24.91 0.77
CA LEU A 179 -7.71 -23.51 0.60
C LEU A 179 -7.18 -22.88 1.89
N ARG A 180 -7.91 -23.09 2.99
CA ARG A 180 -7.54 -22.59 4.32
C ARG A 180 -6.17 -23.13 4.73
N MET A 181 -5.92 -24.42 4.51
CA MET A 181 -4.64 -25.06 4.81
C MET A 181 -3.50 -24.46 3.97
N ILE A 182 -3.71 -24.19 2.69
CA ILE A 182 -2.69 -23.61 1.82
C ILE A 182 -2.41 -22.15 2.19
N LYS A 183 -3.44 -21.34 2.46
CA LYS A 183 -3.28 -19.96 2.96
C LYS A 183 -2.46 -19.93 4.25
N VAL A 184 -2.79 -20.81 5.22
CA VAL A 184 -2.02 -20.95 6.47
C VAL A 184 -0.55 -21.27 6.17
N GLN A 185 -0.26 -22.22 5.27
CA GLN A 185 1.12 -22.59 4.91
C GLN A 185 1.88 -21.44 4.26
N LEU A 186 1.26 -20.73 3.30
CA LEU A 186 1.88 -19.61 2.60
C LEU A 186 2.19 -18.44 3.54
N TYR A 187 1.22 -17.98 4.33
CA TYR A 187 1.46 -16.93 5.33
C TYR A 187 2.52 -17.34 6.37
N SER A 188 2.46 -18.58 6.83
CA SER A 188 3.44 -19.13 7.76
C SER A 188 4.87 -19.10 7.17
N ASN A 189 5.02 -19.44 5.90
CA ASN A 189 6.30 -19.43 5.18
C ASN A 189 6.79 -18.00 4.85
N LEU A 190 5.89 -17.08 4.50
CA LEU A 190 6.21 -15.66 4.37
C LEU A 190 6.78 -15.11 5.69
N ALA A 191 6.16 -15.44 6.82
CA ALA A 191 6.65 -15.04 8.13
C ALA A 191 8.07 -15.56 8.44
N ILE A 192 8.44 -16.77 7.97
CA ILE A 192 9.83 -17.25 8.10
C ILE A 192 10.77 -16.36 7.32
N CYS A 193 10.44 -16.04 6.06
CA CYS A 193 11.27 -15.21 5.21
C CYS A 193 11.45 -13.81 5.82
N ASP A 194 10.38 -13.24 6.37
CA ASP A 194 10.43 -11.95 7.06
C ASP A 194 11.27 -11.97 8.33
N ILE A 195 11.13 -13.02 9.16
CA ILE A 195 11.97 -13.21 10.34
C ILE A 195 13.45 -13.28 9.95
N LYS A 196 13.77 -13.95 8.83
CA LYS A 196 15.14 -14.07 8.32
C LYS A 196 15.68 -12.77 7.75
N ALA A 197 14.81 -11.92 7.21
CA ALA A 197 15.13 -10.58 6.74
C ALA A 197 15.07 -9.51 7.86
N GLU A 198 14.74 -9.89 9.10
CA GLU A 198 14.49 -8.97 10.23
C GLU A 198 13.35 -7.96 9.97
N ASN A 199 12.44 -8.26 9.04
CA ASN A 199 11.22 -7.49 8.77
C ASN A 199 10.14 -7.87 9.77
N TRP A 200 10.33 -7.48 11.03
CA TRP A 200 9.52 -7.98 12.14
C TRP A 200 8.03 -7.63 12.03
N SER A 201 7.69 -6.43 11.53
CA SER A 201 6.30 -5.99 11.31
C SER A 201 5.56 -6.92 10.33
N GLU A 202 6.18 -7.22 9.20
CA GLU A 202 5.64 -8.07 8.15
C GLU A 202 5.52 -9.52 8.63
N ALA A 203 6.50 -10.00 9.39
CA ALA A 203 6.42 -11.31 10.05
C ALA A 203 5.21 -11.39 10.99
N ILE A 204 4.94 -10.34 11.78
CA ILE A 204 3.78 -10.27 12.68
C ILE A 204 2.48 -10.26 11.88
N LYS A 205 2.41 -9.45 10.82
CA LYS A 205 1.23 -9.36 9.92
C LYS A 205 0.89 -10.71 9.32
N ASN A 206 1.88 -11.37 8.71
CA ASN A 206 1.72 -12.70 8.13
C ASN A 206 1.31 -13.75 9.17
N CYS A 207 1.88 -13.71 10.37
CA CYS A 207 1.44 -14.61 11.44
C CYS A 207 0.00 -14.33 11.90
N ASN A 208 -0.44 -13.07 11.92
CA ASN A 208 -1.81 -12.72 12.29
C ASN A 208 -2.81 -13.26 11.27
N GLU A 209 -2.55 -13.09 9.97
CA GLU A 209 -3.41 -13.65 8.92
C GLU A 209 -3.48 -15.19 9.01
N ALA A 210 -2.34 -15.84 9.23
CA ALA A 210 -2.33 -17.30 9.40
C ALA A 210 -3.10 -17.76 10.65
N LEU A 211 -3.04 -17.03 11.78
CA LEU A 211 -3.75 -17.37 13.01
C LEU A 211 -5.25 -17.07 12.97
N LYS A 212 -5.73 -16.18 12.08
CA LYS A 212 -7.18 -16.07 11.80
C LYS A 212 -7.72 -17.39 11.23
N LEU A 213 -6.89 -18.06 10.43
CA LEU A 213 -7.23 -19.32 9.77
C LEU A 213 -6.89 -20.56 10.60
N ASP A 214 -5.88 -20.52 11.46
CA ASP A 214 -5.54 -21.62 12.37
C ASP A 214 -5.07 -21.07 13.73
N PRO A 215 -6.00 -20.68 14.63
CA PRO A 215 -5.68 -19.96 15.86
C PRO A 215 -4.78 -20.70 16.85
N ASN A 216 -4.71 -22.03 16.75
CA ASN A 216 -3.96 -22.89 17.67
C ASN A 216 -2.66 -23.43 17.06
N ASN A 217 -2.21 -22.87 15.94
CA ASN A 217 -0.99 -23.32 15.29
C ASN A 217 0.27 -22.95 16.09
N ILE A 218 0.86 -23.94 16.76
CA ILE A 218 2.05 -23.76 17.61
C ILE A 218 3.25 -23.14 16.87
N LYS A 219 3.46 -23.49 15.59
CA LYS A 219 4.60 -22.98 14.80
C LYS A 219 4.43 -21.49 14.51
N ILE A 220 3.20 -21.07 14.22
CA ILE A 220 2.89 -19.67 13.92
C ILE A 220 2.90 -18.82 15.19
N LEU A 221 2.33 -19.32 16.31
CA LEU A 221 2.42 -18.67 17.62
C LEU A 221 3.89 -18.44 18.02
N PHE A 222 4.75 -19.44 17.82
CA PHE A 222 6.18 -19.32 18.11
C PHE A 222 6.87 -18.26 17.22
N ARG A 223 6.57 -18.26 15.91
CA ARG A 223 7.09 -17.26 14.97
C ARG A 223 6.64 -15.85 15.32
N ARG A 224 5.35 -15.66 15.63
CA ARG A 224 4.80 -14.35 16.03
C ARG A 224 5.41 -13.86 17.33
N GLY A 225 5.50 -14.73 18.35
CA GLY A 225 6.14 -14.40 19.62
C GLY A 225 7.62 -14.01 19.45
N THR A 226 8.33 -14.71 18.56
CA THR A 226 9.73 -14.37 18.22
C THR A 226 9.82 -13.00 17.53
N ALA A 227 8.97 -12.74 16.53
CA ALA A 227 8.95 -11.47 15.81
C ALA A 227 8.57 -10.31 16.74
N LYS A 228 7.50 -10.43 17.53
CA LYS A 228 7.09 -9.44 18.55
C LYS A 228 8.20 -9.18 19.58
N SER A 229 8.90 -10.22 20.04
CA SER A 229 10.02 -10.08 20.96
C SER A 229 11.20 -9.30 20.38
N ASN A 230 11.46 -9.41 19.07
CA ASN A 230 12.50 -8.63 18.41
C ASN A 230 12.04 -7.23 18.00
N PHE A 231 10.74 -7.05 17.73
CA PHE A 231 10.13 -5.75 17.44
C PHE A 231 9.98 -4.86 18.68
N GLY A 232 10.04 -5.42 19.90
CA GLY A 232 9.93 -4.70 21.17
C GLY A 232 8.56 -4.82 21.86
N LEU A 233 7.63 -5.58 21.30
CA LEU A 233 6.32 -5.85 21.90
C LEU A 233 6.40 -7.01 22.90
N LEU A 234 7.16 -6.81 23.98
CA LEU A 234 7.53 -7.89 24.92
C LEU A 234 6.31 -8.50 25.65
N ASP A 235 5.35 -7.68 26.06
CA ASP A 235 4.14 -8.17 26.75
C ASP A 235 3.27 -9.04 25.83
N GLU A 236 3.12 -8.64 24.56
CA GLU A 236 2.38 -9.43 23.58
C GLU A 236 3.13 -10.69 23.18
N ALA A 237 4.46 -10.61 23.03
CA ALA A 237 5.30 -11.77 22.78
C ALA A 237 5.18 -12.80 23.92
N LEU A 238 5.06 -12.32 25.16
CA LEU A 238 4.88 -13.18 26.34
C LEU A 238 3.53 -13.91 26.29
N LYS A 239 2.46 -13.24 25.83
CA LYS A 239 1.14 -13.87 25.62
C LYS A 239 1.21 -14.99 24.58
N ASP A 240 1.92 -14.76 23.47
CA ASP A 240 2.13 -15.81 22.45
C ASP A 240 2.89 -17.01 23.03
N ALA A 241 3.92 -16.77 23.84
CA ALA A 241 4.68 -17.83 24.49
C ALA A 241 3.87 -18.59 25.56
N GLN A 242 3.04 -17.89 26.32
CA GLN A 242 2.11 -18.50 27.29
C GLN A 242 1.09 -19.36 26.57
N ARG A 243 0.46 -18.85 25.51
CA ARG A 243 -0.49 -19.61 24.71
C ARG A 243 0.14 -20.87 24.11
N GLY A 244 1.37 -20.77 23.62
CA GLY A 244 2.13 -21.93 23.16
C GLY A 244 2.36 -22.99 24.24
N LEU A 245 2.65 -22.59 25.47
CA LEU A 245 2.82 -23.50 26.62
C LEU A 245 1.50 -24.05 27.16
N GLU A 246 0.39 -23.33 27.01
CA GLU A 246 -0.94 -23.88 27.30
C GLU A 246 -1.28 -25.04 26.35
N LEU A 247 -0.94 -24.90 25.07
CA LEU A 247 -1.14 -25.93 24.06
C LEU A 247 -0.12 -27.08 24.20
N GLU A 248 1.14 -26.76 24.50
CA GLU A 248 2.22 -27.74 24.69
C GLU A 248 3.08 -27.42 25.93
N PRO A 249 2.69 -27.90 27.13
CA PRO A 249 3.36 -27.55 28.40
C PRO A 249 4.85 -27.93 28.49
N ASN A 250 5.27 -28.91 27.68
CA ASN A 250 6.65 -29.42 27.66
C ASN A 250 7.50 -28.88 26.50
N ASN A 251 6.98 -27.96 25.69
CA ASN A 251 7.69 -27.41 24.55
C ASN A 251 8.92 -26.58 24.98
N LYS A 252 10.12 -27.03 24.59
CA LYS A 252 11.39 -26.39 24.97
C LYS A 252 11.56 -25.02 24.32
N ASP A 253 11.10 -24.86 23.09
CA ASP A 253 11.26 -23.62 22.33
C ASP A 253 10.46 -22.49 22.98
N PHE A 254 9.20 -22.74 23.36
CA PHE A 254 8.40 -21.75 24.07
C PHE A 254 8.95 -21.41 25.46
N LYS A 255 9.51 -22.38 26.19
CA LYS A 255 10.21 -22.12 27.47
C LYS A 255 11.42 -21.20 27.26
N GLN A 256 12.21 -21.45 26.22
CA GLN A 256 13.36 -20.61 25.86
C GLN A 256 12.94 -19.21 25.41
N LEU A 257 11.92 -19.10 24.56
CA LEU A 257 11.37 -17.82 24.10
C LEU A 257 10.85 -17.00 25.29
N GLN A 258 10.09 -17.64 26.20
CA GLN A 258 9.60 -16.99 27.41
C GLN A 258 10.75 -16.48 28.29
N ALA A 259 11.79 -17.29 28.50
CA ALA A 259 12.97 -16.90 29.26
C ALA A 259 13.68 -15.70 28.60
N LYS A 260 13.87 -15.73 27.28
CA LYS A 260 14.49 -14.65 26.49
C LYS A 260 13.69 -13.34 26.58
N ILE A 261 12.37 -13.41 26.49
CA ILE A 261 11.48 -12.24 26.64
C ILE A 261 11.60 -11.66 28.05
N LYS A 262 11.54 -12.50 29.08
CA LYS A 262 11.69 -12.07 30.49
C LYS A 262 13.06 -11.45 30.76
N GLU A 263 14.11 -11.98 30.17
CA GLU A 263 15.47 -11.41 30.27
C GLU A 263 15.54 -10.03 29.58
N LYS A 264 15.03 -9.90 28.34
CA LYS A 264 14.94 -8.61 27.65
C LYS A 264 14.16 -7.58 28.48
N ALA A 265 12.98 -7.94 28.98
CA ALA A 265 12.16 -7.06 29.81
C ALA A 265 12.84 -6.66 31.12
N LYS A 266 13.56 -7.60 31.75
CA LYS A 266 14.37 -7.31 32.96
C LYS A 266 15.50 -6.34 32.64
N LYS A 267 16.17 -6.53 31.49
CA LYS A 267 17.27 -5.68 31.05
C LYS A 267 16.76 -4.27 30.72
N GLU A 268 15.66 -4.14 30.00
CA GLU A 268 14.98 -2.87 29.73
C GLU A 268 14.59 -2.17 31.02
N LYS A 269 13.99 -2.88 31.99
CA LYS A 269 13.63 -2.32 33.30
C LYS A 269 14.86 -1.93 34.15
N GLN A 270 15.96 -2.65 34.03
CA GLN A 270 17.21 -2.32 34.71
C GLN A 270 17.90 -1.11 34.06
N GLU A 271 17.90 -1.03 32.74
CA GLU A 271 18.38 0.11 31.97
C GLU A 271 17.53 1.34 32.26
N GLU A 272 16.20 1.22 32.24
CA GLU A 272 15.25 2.25 32.67
C GLU A 272 15.55 2.72 34.09
N LYS A 273 15.66 1.81 35.07
CA LYS A 273 16.02 2.18 36.46
C LYS A 273 17.38 2.86 36.59
N LYS A 274 18.38 2.45 35.80
CA LYS A 274 19.71 3.11 35.78
C LYS A 274 19.62 4.49 35.16
N MET A 275 18.86 4.63 34.08
CA MET A 275 18.63 5.92 33.41
C MET A 275 17.86 6.87 34.34
N PHE A 276 16.77 6.43 34.96
CA PHE A 276 16.00 7.23 35.93
C PHE A 276 16.75 7.51 37.25
N GLY A 277 17.55 6.57 37.76
CA GLY A 277 18.36 6.76 38.97
C GLY A 277 19.51 7.76 38.80
N ASN A 278 20.10 7.82 37.60
CA ASN A 278 21.13 8.80 37.26
C ASN A 278 20.55 10.21 37.01
N ILE A 279 19.28 10.31 36.63
CA ILE A 279 18.57 11.59 36.41
C ILE A 279 18.17 12.26 37.73
N PHE A 280 17.93 11.48 38.79
CA PHE A 280 17.58 12.02 40.12
C PHE A 280 18.80 12.47 40.94
N SER A 281 20.01 11.99 40.63
CA SER A 281 21.24 12.33 41.37
C SER A 281 22.03 13.51 40.79
N LYS A 282 21.70 13.95 39.58
CA LYS A 282 22.23 15.17 38.95
C LYS A 282 21.08 15.90 38.28
N SER A 283 20.57 16.95 38.92
CA SER A 283 19.52 17.78 38.33
C SER A 283 20.06 18.49 37.08
N GLY A 284 19.66 18.02 35.90
CA GLY A 284 19.83 18.74 34.63
C GLY A 284 20.60 17.95 33.56
N GLY A 285 19.91 17.66 32.45
CA GLY A 285 20.57 17.50 31.15
C GLY A 285 20.67 16.08 30.57
N LEU A 286 19.74 15.81 29.64
CA LEU A 286 19.83 15.04 28.39
C LEU A 286 20.47 13.64 28.33
N TYR A 287 19.64 12.71 27.85
CA TYR A 287 19.93 11.35 27.42
C TYR A 287 20.81 11.31 26.16
N SER A 288 21.74 10.34 26.11
CA SER A 288 22.48 9.94 24.91
C SER A 288 22.03 8.55 24.44
N GLU A 289 21.64 8.47 23.17
CA GLU A 289 21.05 7.33 22.44
C GLU A 289 22.01 6.16 22.11
N LYS A 290 21.42 4.99 21.78
CA LYS A 290 22.01 4.03 20.82
C LYS A 290 20.98 3.53 19.78
N LYS A 291 21.02 4.21 18.63
CA LYS A 291 20.79 3.81 17.21
C LYS A 291 19.92 2.58 16.87
N VAL A 292 18.70 2.88 16.43
CA VAL A 292 18.14 2.32 15.18
C VAL A 292 18.50 3.32 14.08
N ILE A 293 19.24 2.91 13.06
CA ILE A 293 19.50 3.78 11.89
C ILE A 293 18.28 3.68 10.96
N VAL A 294 17.22 4.42 11.29
CA VAL A 294 16.42 5.07 10.25
C VAL A 294 17.18 6.38 10.01
N SER A 295 17.61 6.67 8.78
CA SER A 295 18.25 7.96 8.49
C SER A 295 17.34 9.08 9.00
N GLU A 296 17.80 9.83 10.01
CA GLU A 296 17.01 10.88 10.62
C GLU A 296 16.65 11.92 9.56
N TYR A 297 15.35 12.13 9.35
CA TYR A 297 14.88 13.10 8.38
C TYR A 297 14.95 14.49 9.01
N THR A 298 15.84 15.33 8.48
CA THR A 298 15.92 16.73 8.89
C THR A 298 14.81 17.51 8.20
N ILE A 299 13.90 18.10 8.99
CA ILE A 299 12.83 18.92 8.44
C ILE A 299 13.45 20.15 7.75
N PRO A 300 13.20 20.38 6.45
CA PRO A 300 13.72 21.56 5.76
C PRO A 300 13.23 22.85 6.43
N PRO A 301 14.03 23.94 6.46
CA PRO A 301 13.63 25.19 7.10
C PRO A 301 12.38 25.81 6.45
N THR A 302 12.23 25.64 5.13
CA THR A 302 11.06 26.07 4.36
C THR A 302 10.13 24.90 4.08
N PRO A 303 8.80 25.10 4.11
CA PRO A 303 7.83 24.06 3.72
C PRO A 303 8.03 23.58 2.30
N LEU A 304 7.93 22.26 2.08
CA LEU A 304 8.01 21.70 0.73
C LEU A 304 6.74 22.07 -0.05
N SER A 305 6.91 22.47 -1.32
CA SER A 305 5.77 22.83 -2.18
C SER A 305 4.85 21.64 -2.49
N THR A 306 5.38 20.42 -2.41
CA THR A 306 4.65 19.16 -2.60
C THR A 306 3.87 18.73 -1.36
N ASN A 307 4.17 19.30 -0.19
CA ASN A 307 3.49 18.94 1.06
C ASN A 307 2.19 19.74 1.20
N PRO A 308 1.06 19.08 1.53
CA PRO A 308 -0.20 19.77 1.76
C PRO A 308 -0.09 20.76 2.93
N LYS A 309 -0.79 21.89 2.81
CA LYS A 309 -0.94 22.87 3.88
C LYS A 309 -2.39 22.94 4.31
N VAL A 310 -2.62 22.95 5.62
CA VAL A 310 -3.96 23.04 6.21
C VAL A 310 -3.97 24.10 7.30
N PHE A 311 -5.16 24.57 7.66
CA PHE A 311 -5.32 25.55 8.74
C PHE A 311 -6.40 25.11 9.72
N MET A 312 -6.31 25.62 10.95
CA MET A 312 -7.33 25.56 11.99
C MET A 312 -7.47 26.93 12.65
N ASP A 313 -8.71 27.41 12.76
CA ASP A 313 -9.04 28.61 13.53
C ASP A 313 -9.45 28.18 14.94
N ILE A 314 -8.57 28.43 15.92
CA ILE A 314 -8.71 27.95 17.30
C ILE A 314 -9.25 29.08 18.17
N ALA A 315 -10.36 28.85 18.87
CA ALA A 315 -10.94 29.77 19.85
C ALA A 315 -10.81 29.24 21.28
N ILE A 316 -10.57 30.14 22.22
CA ILE A 316 -10.53 29.87 23.67
C ILE A 316 -11.78 30.50 24.30
N GLY A 317 -12.65 29.67 24.88
CA GLY A 317 -13.94 30.11 25.42
C GLY A 317 -14.83 30.72 24.34
N ASP A 318 -15.21 31.97 24.56
CA ASP A 318 -15.96 32.83 23.63
C ASP A 318 -15.06 33.90 22.97
N GLY A 319 -13.75 33.76 23.09
CA GLY A 319 -12.77 34.65 22.47
C GLY A 319 -12.71 34.51 20.95
N GLN A 320 -12.09 35.50 20.30
CA GLN A 320 -11.87 35.49 18.86
C GLN A 320 -10.95 34.32 18.46
N ALA A 321 -11.32 33.61 17.40
CA ALA A 321 -10.52 32.51 16.87
C ALA A 321 -9.22 33.04 16.23
N LYS A 322 -8.10 32.33 16.47
CA LYS A 322 -6.80 32.61 15.88
C LYS A 322 -6.37 31.46 14.98
N ARG A 323 -5.86 31.80 13.80
CA ARG A 323 -5.47 30.82 12.79
C ARG A 323 -4.12 30.20 13.13
N VAL A 324 -4.04 28.89 12.99
CA VAL A 324 -2.81 28.11 12.98
C VAL A 324 -2.71 27.40 11.65
N THR A 325 -1.60 27.58 10.94
CA THR A 325 -1.35 26.94 9.66
C THR A 325 -0.29 25.85 9.81
N PHE A 326 -0.51 24.71 9.18
CA PHE A 326 0.35 23.54 9.26
C PHE A 326 0.84 23.10 7.89
N GLU A 327 2.07 22.60 7.83
CA GLU A 327 2.57 21.73 6.75
C GLU A 327 2.41 20.28 7.18
N LEU A 328 1.92 19.42 6.29
CA LEU A 328 1.79 17.98 6.50
C LEU A 328 2.87 17.23 5.71
N PHE A 329 3.62 16.35 6.36
CA PHE A 329 4.74 15.60 5.78
C PHE A 329 4.27 14.39 4.95
N ALA A 330 3.46 14.65 3.92
CA ALA A 330 2.92 13.61 3.03
C ALA A 330 4.02 12.81 2.31
N ASN A 331 5.21 13.39 2.16
CA ASN A 331 6.38 12.71 1.61
C ASN A 331 6.99 11.65 2.56
N ILE A 332 6.64 11.65 3.85
CA ILE A 332 7.17 10.73 4.87
C ILE A 332 6.09 9.78 5.40
N VAL A 333 4.88 10.30 5.61
CA VAL A 333 3.72 9.59 6.17
C VAL A 333 2.45 9.92 5.36
N PRO A 334 2.34 9.38 4.13
CA PRO A 334 1.32 9.80 3.17
C PRO A 334 -0.10 9.54 3.65
N LYS A 335 -0.38 8.42 4.33
CA LYS A 335 -1.73 8.11 4.82
C LYS A 335 -2.10 8.96 6.02
N THR A 336 -1.14 9.20 6.93
CA THR A 336 -1.32 10.03 8.12
C THR A 336 -1.61 11.47 7.73
N ALA A 337 -0.84 12.01 6.77
CA ALA A 337 -1.04 13.34 6.21
C ALA A 337 -2.39 13.45 5.48
N GLU A 338 -2.75 12.46 4.65
CA GLU A 338 -4.03 12.48 3.93
C GLU A 338 -5.23 12.37 4.88
N ASN A 339 -5.15 11.53 5.91
CA ASN A 339 -6.19 11.45 6.95
C ASN A 339 -6.39 12.82 7.62
N PHE A 340 -5.31 13.47 8.06
CA PHE A 340 -5.41 14.76 8.72
C PHE A 340 -5.94 15.86 7.78
N ARG A 341 -5.49 15.88 6.52
CA ARG A 341 -5.98 16.84 5.50
C ARG A 341 -7.46 16.67 5.22
N ALA A 342 -7.90 15.43 5.00
CA ALA A 342 -9.30 15.12 4.72
C ALA A 342 -10.20 15.46 5.90
N LEU A 343 -9.75 15.24 7.14
CA LEU A 343 -10.48 15.64 8.35
C LEU A 343 -10.51 17.16 8.54
N CYS A 344 -9.48 17.90 8.12
CA CYS A 344 -9.53 19.37 8.11
C CYS A 344 -10.57 19.89 7.09
N THR A 345 -10.70 19.26 5.93
CA THR A 345 -11.64 19.70 4.87
C THR A 345 -13.06 19.18 5.06
N GLY A 346 -13.24 18.06 5.76
CA GLY A 346 -14.53 17.37 5.90
C GLY A 346 -15.02 16.70 4.60
N GLU A 347 -14.17 16.58 3.58
CA GLU A 347 -14.58 16.13 2.24
C GLU A 347 -15.10 14.69 2.18
N LYS A 348 -14.78 13.86 3.18
CA LYS A 348 -15.19 12.45 3.25
C LYS A 348 -16.61 12.25 3.79
N GLY A 349 -17.28 13.31 4.24
CA GLY A 349 -18.64 13.24 4.74
C GLY A 349 -18.74 12.44 6.04
N THR A 350 -19.81 11.67 6.19
CA THR A 350 -20.12 10.91 7.42
C THR A 350 -19.38 9.58 7.47
N GLY A 351 -18.73 9.30 8.60
CA GLY A 351 -18.02 8.05 8.86
C GLY A 351 -18.95 6.88 9.20
N ARG A 352 -18.37 5.70 9.44
CA ARG A 352 -19.13 4.49 9.80
C ARG A 352 -19.84 4.63 11.14
N GLY A 353 -19.30 5.44 12.05
CA GLY A 353 -19.93 5.77 13.32
C GLY A 353 -21.12 6.73 13.23
N GLY A 354 -21.52 7.17 12.02
CA GLY A 354 -22.61 8.12 11.83
C GLY A 354 -22.26 9.58 12.18
N VAL A 355 -20.99 9.85 12.47
CA VAL A 355 -20.47 11.19 12.80
C VAL A 355 -19.73 11.77 11.60
N LEU A 356 -19.84 13.07 11.38
CA LEU A 356 -19.11 13.77 10.32
C LEU A 356 -17.59 13.63 10.55
N LEU A 357 -16.86 13.18 9.53
CA LEU A 357 -15.40 13.06 9.55
C LEU A 357 -14.76 14.44 9.36
N SER A 358 -14.83 15.28 10.40
CA SER A 358 -14.29 16.64 10.37
C SER A 358 -13.73 17.07 11.72
N TYR A 359 -12.64 17.84 11.69
CA TYR A 359 -12.12 18.53 12.87
C TYR A 359 -12.89 19.80 13.24
N LYS A 360 -13.76 20.31 12.35
CA LYS A 360 -14.60 21.48 12.65
C LYS A 360 -15.52 21.18 13.82
N GLY A 361 -15.46 22.00 14.86
CA GLY A 361 -16.18 21.81 16.12
C GLY A 361 -15.51 20.87 17.12
N CYS A 362 -14.39 20.24 16.76
CA CYS A 362 -13.63 19.39 17.69
C CYS A 362 -12.97 20.24 18.80
N THR A 363 -12.84 19.64 19.98
CA THR A 363 -12.24 20.27 21.17
C THR A 363 -10.84 19.75 21.42
N PHE A 364 -9.97 20.58 21.98
CA PHE A 364 -8.74 20.11 22.63
C PHE A 364 -9.07 19.68 24.06
N HIS A 365 -9.16 18.37 24.28
CA HIS A 365 -9.64 17.80 25.56
C HIS A 365 -8.53 17.67 26.60
N ARG A 366 -7.26 17.83 26.23
CA ARG A 366 -6.12 17.73 27.14
C ARG A 366 -5.03 18.74 26.80
N ILE A 367 -4.63 19.56 27.76
CA ILE A 367 -3.59 20.59 27.60
C ILE A 367 -2.63 20.48 28.79
N ILE A 368 -1.35 20.25 28.49
CA ILE A 368 -0.29 20.16 29.50
C ILE A 368 0.72 21.25 29.20
N LYS A 369 0.76 22.26 30.06
CA LYS A 369 1.71 23.37 29.97
C LYS A 369 3.15 22.84 29.95
N GLY A 370 3.98 23.34 29.05
CA GLY A 370 5.35 22.87 28.86
C GLY A 370 5.45 21.48 28.23
N PHE A 371 4.37 20.99 27.61
CA PHE A 371 4.39 19.69 26.94
C PHE A 371 3.63 19.71 25.61
N MET A 372 2.29 19.64 25.62
CA MET A 372 1.48 19.52 24.40
C MET A 372 0.00 19.87 24.63
N MET A 373 -0.73 20.11 23.53
CA MET A 373 -2.20 20.11 23.49
C MET A 373 -2.69 18.99 22.58
N GLN A 374 -3.66 18.20 23.06
CA GLN A 374 -4.23 17.05 22.36
C GLN A 374 -5.68 17.33 21.99
N GLY A 375 -6.03 16.96 20.76
CA GLY A 375 -7.39 17.06 20.21
C GLY A 375 -7.65 15.96 19.19
N GLY A 376 -8.66 16.19 18.35
CA GLY A 376 -8.99 15.30 17.23
C GLY A 376 -9.98 14.19 17.55
N ASP A 377 -10.56 14.17 18.75
CA ASP A 377 -11.73 13.33 19.05
C ASP A 377 -13.02 14.09 18.69
N PHE A 378 -13.43 13.99 17.42
CA PHE A 378 -14.71 14.54 16.95
C PHE A 378 -15.89 13.56 17.14
N THR A 379 -15.65 12.36 17.66
CA THR A 379 -16.69 11.35 17.88
C THR A 379 -17.31 11.53 19.27
N ASN A 380 -16.49 11.57 20.31
CA ASN A 380 -16.92 11.62 21.70
C ASN A 380 -16.53 12.92 22.41
N HIS A 381 -15.67 13.74 21.80
CA HIS A 381 -15.21 15.03 22.34
C HIS A 381 -14.57 14.95 23.74
N ASN A 382 -14.02 13.79 24.12
CA ASN A 382 -13.50 13.55 25.47
C ASN A 382 -12.18 12.73 25.49
N GLY A 383 -11.64 12.41 24.32
CA GLY A 383 -10.41 11.64 24.15
C GLY A 383 -10.61 10.13 24.04
N THR A 384 -11.86 9.63 24.05
CA THR A 384 -12.15 8.19 23.92
C THR A 384 -12.56 7.76 22.51
N GLY A 385 -12.86 8.71 21.64
CA GLY A 385 -13.22 8.45 20.24
C GLY A 385 -12.04 8.63 19.28
N GLY A 386 -12.36 8.84 18.01
CA GLY A 386 -11.37 9.18 17.00
C GLY A 386 -11.32 8.22 15.81
N GLU A 387 -12.44 8.12 15.09
CA GLU A 387 -12.50 7.46 13.77
C GLU A 387 -11.59 8.22 12.77
N SER A 388 -10.98 7.48 11.84
CA SER A 388 -10.19 8.03 10.72
C SER A 388 -10.98 7.92 9.42
N ILE A 389 -10.46 8.52 8.34
CA ILE A 389 -11.05 8.35 7.01
C ILE A 389 -10.97 6.91 6.46
N TYR A 390 -10.18 6.05 7.13
CA TYR A 390 -9.98 4.64 6.76
C TYR A 390 -10.75 3.67 7.68
N GLY A 391 -11.57 4.18 8.61
CA GLY A 391 -12.21 3.42 9.67
C GLY A 391 -11.59 3.70 11.05
N LEU A 392 -11.71 2.78 12.01
CA LEU A 392 -11.31 3.06 13.40
C LEU A 392 -9.82 3.31 13.59
N LYS A 393 -8.96 2.54 12.90
CA LYS A 393 -7.49 2.60 13.05
C LYS A 393 -6.80 2.32 11.73
N PHE A 394 -5.60 2.86 11.52
CA PHE A 394 -4.77 2.61 10.34
C PHE A 394 -3.27 2.55 10.66
N GLU A 395 -2.51 1.93 9.74
CA GLU A 395 -1.03 1.81 9.77
C GLU A 395 -0.38 2.82 8.83
N ASP A 396 0.63 3.54 9.33
CA ASP A 396 1.51 4.47 8.56
C ASP A 396 2.67 5.02 9.42
N GLU A 397 3.11 4.26 10.43
CA GLU A 397 4.09 4.73 11.40
C GLU A 397 5.50 4.88 10.77
N ASN A 398 6.01 6.11 10.77
CA ASN A 398 7.40 6.40 10.40
C ASN A 398 8.05 7.29 11.47
N PHE A 399 9.18 6.83 12.03
CA PHE A 399 9.89 7.50 13.13
C PHE A 399 11.16 8.23 12.70
N ALA A 400 11.27 8.54 11.40
CA ALA A 400 12.40 9.28 10.82
C ALA A 400 12.52 10.70 11.39
N ILE A 401 11.40 11.33 11.76
CA ILE A 401 11.36 12.67 12.36
C ILE A 401 11.25 12.53 13.89
N LYS A 402 12.14 13.24 14.60
CA LYS A 402 12.16 13.30 16.07
C LYS A 402 11.44 14.55 16.57
N HIS A 403 10.95 14.52 17.81
CA HIS A 403 10.21 15.61 18.43
C HIS A 403 11.14 16.72 18.95
N LYS A 404 12.06 17.20 18.10
CA LYS A 404 13.17 18.10 18.44
C LYS A 404 12.81 19.60 18.46
N GLN A 405 11.56 19.96 18.20
CA GLN A 405 11.13 21.35 18.17
C GLN A 405 9.67 21.54 18.60
N PRO A 406 9.28 22.73 19.09
CA PRO A 406 7.90 23.12 19.27
C PRO A 406 7.10 23.12 17.96
N GLY A 407 5.79 22.99 18.07
CA GLY A 407 4.88 23.10 16.95
C GLY A 407 4.84 21.86 16.05
N LEU A 408 5.33 20.71 16.50
CA LEU A 408 5.21 19.47 15.74
C LEU A 408 3.82 18.85 15.93
N LEU A 409 3.22 18.40 14.83
CA LEU A 409 2.01 17.58 14.81
C LEU A 409 2.40 16.11 14.94
N SER A 410 1.82 15.42 15.91
CA SER A 410 2.10 14.01 16.13
C SER A 410 0.87 13.21 16.55
N MET A 411 0.81 11.94 16.14
CA MET A 411 -0.36 11.08 16.35
C MET A 411 -0.50 10.65 17.80
N ALA A 412 -1.71 10.84 18.36
CA ALA A 412 -2.08 10.33 19.67
C ALA A 412 -2.60 8.88 19.54
N ASN A 413 -1.69 7.96 19.24
CA ASN A 413 -1.99 6.54 19.06
C ASN A 413 -1.74 5.73 20.35
N SER A 414 -2.19 4.47 20.37
CA SER A 414 -2.01 3.52 21.48
C SER A 414 -0.97 2.45 21.16
N GLY A 415 -0.02 2.76 20.26
CA GLY A 415 0.97 1.82 19.74
C GLY A 415 0.85 1.58 18.22
N PRO A 416 1.66 0.65 17.68
CA PRO A 416 1.75 0.41 16.24
C PRO A 416 0.42 -0.01 15.59
N GLY A 417 0.12 0.53 14.41
CA GLY A 417 -1.10 0.26 13.65
C GLY A 417 -2.36 0.87 14.27
N THR A 418 -2.22 1.83 15.18
CA THR A 418 -3.36 2.40 15.92
C THR A 418 -3.53 3.91 15.73
N ASN A 419 -3.00 4.45 14.63
CA ASN A 419 -3.32 5.82 14.23
C ASN A 419 -4.83 5.95 14.00
N GLY A 420 -5.39 7.09 14.41
CA GLY A 420 -6.80 7.43 14.25
C GLY A 420 -6.92 8.89 13.82
N SER A 421 -7.85 9.63 14.43
CA SER A 421 -7.93 11.08 14.22
C SER A 421 -7.38 11.93 15.36
N GLN A 422 -7.05 11.34 16.51
CA GLN A 422 -6.47 12.09 17.61
C GLN A 422 -5.00 12.44 17.36
N PHE A 423 -4.64 13.67 17.69
CA PHE A 423 -3.29 14.22 17.50
C PHE A 423 -2.93 15.14 18.67
N PHE A 424 -1.65 15.47 18.78
CA PHE A 424 -1.18 16.54 19.64
C PHE A 424 -0.22 17.48 18.93
N ILE A 425 -0.17 18.72 19.41
CA ILE A 425 0.77 19.76 19.01
C ILE A 425 1.74 20.00 20.16
N THR A 426 3.05 19.87 19.91
CA THR A 426 4.08 20.04 20.94
C THR A 426 4.32 21.52 21.27
N PHE A 427 4.51 21.84 22.55
CA PHE A 427 4.94 23.17 22.99
C PHE A 427 6.45 23.27 23.19
N VAL A 428 7.12 22.14 23.37
CA VAL A 428 8.56 22.03 23.62
C VAL A 428 9.12 20.84 22.86
N GLU A 429 10.43 20.64 22.93
CA GLU A 429 11.06 19.38 22.53
C GLU A 429 10.58 18.24 23.46
N THR A 430 10.15 17.11 22.87
CA THR A 430 9.56 15.98 23.62
C THR A 430 10.17 14.63 23.24
N PRO A 431 11.46 14.38 23.56
CA PRO A 431 12.19 13.20 23.08
C PRO A 431 11.63 11.89 23.62
N HIS A 432 10.90 11.93 24.75
CA HIS A 432 10.25 10.77 25.34
C HIS A 432 9.13 10.15 24.47
N LEU A 433 8.69 10.89 23.45
CA LEU A 433 7.70 10.46 22.44
C LEU A 433 8.35 9.85 21.19
N ASP A 434 9.67 9.99 21.03
CA ASP A 434 10.39 9.49 19.86
C ASP A 434 10.33 7.96 19.76
N GLY A 435 10.11 7.46 18.54
CA GLY A 435 9.95 6.03 18.28
C GLY A 435 8.63 5.43 18.80
N LYS A 436 7.75 6.25 19.39
CA LYS A 436 6.43 5.83 19.90
C LYS A 436 5.30 6.51 19.15
N HIS A 437 5.45 7.81 18.92
CA HIS A 437 4.44 8.63 18.25
C HIS A 437 4.97 9.15 16.92
N VAL A 438 4.08 9.22 15.93
CA VAL A 438 4.41 9.56 14.54
C VAL A 438 4.30 11.06 14.35
N VAL A 439 5.42 11.73 14.08
CA VAL A 439 5.41 13.12 13.64
C VAL A 439 4.99 13.18 12.18
N PHE A 440 3.90 13.90 11.89
CA PHE A 440 3.31 13.95 10.55
C PHE A 440 3.14 15.36 9.99
N GLY A 441 3.55 16.39 10.74
CA GLY A 441 3.52 17.76 10.26
C GLY A 441 4.13 18.74 11.25
N ARG A 442 4.05 20.02 10.91
CA ARG A 442 4.47 21.13 11.78
C ARG A 442 3.60 22.36 11.59
N VAL A 443 3.53 23.19 12.63
CA VAL A 443 3.07 24.58 12.56
C VAL A 443 4.06 25.37 11.71
N ILE A 444 3.54 26.09 10.72
CA ILE A 444 4.32 27.00 9.87
C ILE A 444 3.93 28.47 10.09
N ASP A 445 2.76 28.71 10.68
CA ASP A 445 2.27 30.04 11.07
C ASP A 445 1.24 29.92 12.21
N GLY A 446 1.13 30.93 13.07
CA GLY A 446 0.17 30.96 14.17
C GLY A 446 0.59 30.23 15.46
N MET A 447 1.89 30.03 15.68
CA MET A 447 2.39 29.36 16.90
C MET A 447 2.04 30.13 18.19
N GLU A 448 1.85 31.44 18.11
CA GLU A 448 1.38 32.29 19.21
C GLU A 448 -0.01 31.87 19.72
N ALA A 449 -0.91 31.43 18.83
CA ALA A 449 -2.21 30.90 19.25
C ALA A 449 -2.06 29.63 20.07
N CYS A 450 -1.15 28.73 19.67
CA CYS A 450 -0.79 27.55 20.45
C CYS A 450 -0.21 27.93 21.83
N ARG A 451 0.62 28.97 21.91
CA ARG A 451 1.18 29.48 23.18
C ARG A 451 0.14 30.09 24.10
N GLU A 452 -0.89 30.73 23.55
CA GLU A 452 -2.01 31.20 24.36
C GLU A 452 -2.79 30.04 24.96
N VAL A 453 -3.08 29.01 24.15
CA VAL A 453 -3.71 27.77 24.61
C VAL A 453 -2.88 27.09 25.70
N GLU A 454 -1.55 27.06 25.57
CA GLU A 454 -0.64 26.49 26.59
C GLU A 454 -0.79 27.12 27.98
N ASN A 455 -1.17 28.41 28.04
CA ASN A 455 -1.18 29.18 29.28
C ASN A 455 -2.55 29.28 29.95
N ILE A 456 -3.57 28.61 29.42
CA ILE A 456 -4.89 28.60 30.06
C ILE A 456 -4.91 27.69 31.29
N GLU A 457 -5.84 27.96 32.20
CA GLU A 457 -6.05 27.09 33.34
C GLU A 457 -6.68 25.76 32.95
N THR A 458 -6.13 24.67 33.50
CA THR A 458 -6.65 23.30 33.37
C THR A 458 -7.12 22.77 34.72
N ASP A 459 -7.93 21.71 34.68
CA ASP A 459 -8.32 20.95 35.86
C ASP A 459 -7.28 19.87 36.23
N LYS A 460 -7.59 19.04 37.23
CA LYS A 460 -6.70 17.97 37.70
C LYS A 460 -6.44 16.87 36.65
N GLY A 461 -7.25 16.79 35.60
CA GLY A 461 -7.14 15.83 34.50
C GLY A 461 -6.55 16.45 33.23
N ASP A 462 -5.88 17.60 33.35
CA ASP A 462 -5.33 18.38 32.24
C ASP A 462 -6.40 18.91 31.26
N LYS A 463 -7.69 18.85 31.60
CA LYS A 463 -8.76 19.38 30.74
C LYS A 463 -8.86 20.89 30.91
N PRO A 464 -8.96 21.68 29.84
CA PRO A 464 -9.01 23.13 29.97
C PRO A 464 -10.33 23.61 30.57
N LYS A 465 -10.25 24.57 31.50
CA LYS A 465 -11.43 25.18 32.13
C LYS A 465 -12.21 26.05 31.15
N ALA A 466 -11.50 26.82 30.32
CA ALA A 466 -12.07 27.49 29.17
C ALA A 466 -12.01 26.54 27.97
N GLY A 467 -13.16 26.22 27.37
CA GLY A 467 -13.21 25.29 26.25
C GLY A 467 -12.37 25.77 25.06
N VAL A 468 -11.47 24.93 24.55
CA VAL A 468 -10.65 25.25 23.37
C VAL A 468 -11.19 24.46 22.19
N ARG A 469 -11.64 25.16 21.15
CA ARG A 469 -12.39 24.60 20.02
C ARG A 469 -11.80 25.01 18.68
N ILE A 470 -11.85 24.09 17.72
CA ILE A 470 -11.60 24.37 16.31
C ILE A 470 -12.90 24.91 15.71
N ILE A 471 -12.93 26.19 15.37
CA ILE A 471 -14.12 26.87 14.83
C ILE A 471 -14.26 26.65 13.33
N GLU A 472 -13.14 26.77 12.61
CA GLU A 472 -13.03 26.47 11.20
C GLU A 472 -11.72 25.72 10.94
N CYS A 473 -11.72 24.88 9.92
CA CYS A 473 -10.50 24.23 9.43
C CYS A 473 -10.66 23.92 7.95
N GLY A 474 -9.54 23.74 7.26
CA GLY A 474 -9.55 23.47 5.83
C GLY A 474 -8.16 23.37 5.23
N MET A 475 -8.11 23.24 3.91
CA MET A 475 -6.87 23.26 3.15
C MET A 475 -6.52 24.70 2.78
N VAL A 476 -5.22 25.03 2.81
CA VAL A 476 -4.74 26.31 2.28
C VAL A 476 -4.58 26.15 0.77
N THR A 477 -5.41 26.84 0.00
CA THR A 477 -5.22 26.94 -1.45
C THR A 477 -4.11 27.96 -1.73
N ASN A 478 -3.10 27.55 -2.50
CA ASN A 478 -2.02 28.44 -2.96
C ASN A 478 -2.56 29.59 -3.80
#